data_AF-A0A433CBE0-F1
#
_entry.id   AF-A0A433CBE0-F1
#
_cell.length_a   1.000
_cell.length_b   1.000
_cell.length_c   1.000
_cell.angle_alpha   90.00
_cell.angle_beta   90.00
_cell.angle_gamma   90.00
#
_symmetry.space_group_name_H-M   'P 1'
#
loop_
_entity.id
_entity.type
_entity.pdbx_description
1 polymer ?
#
loop_
_entity_poly.entity_id
_entity_poly.type
_entity_poly.pdbx_seq_one_letter_code
_entity_poly.pdbx_strand_id
1 'polypeptide(L)'
;MANIKLFCIGALSVVLSLNSGCNQKSPTDNPPTTDKNESNKKVEVPIVTVGQGEDLEKFNDQLPTSQGLLSLKKIGNEDFERPDLYLGDKIILASKDVNDDRISLVRRFKLTQGEAILVSTDAGGSGTLPSYSILLLLKGQAPKWLTKDDFYSETGDITYAQKGDVVTIGLGINDKGLNKSIVLENGQLLTNLLETAKGGLPNNDCKWLHDELLPNCEQQPPEDCNENVIPESSMSMAITRGLGQIRLNPNFNEQSVAEACYQACSKQPIPDYKEFKKSVCGG
;
A
#
# COMPACT_ATOMS: atom_id res chain seq x y z
N MET A 1 -48.70 45.37 10.56
CA MET A 1 -47.65 44.35 10.37
C MET A 1 -46.33 45.06 10.66
N ALA A 2 -45.80 45.08 11.89
CA ALA A 2 -45.21 43.98 12.65
C ALA A 2 -44.00 43.35 11.91
N ASN A 3 -42.77 43.34 12.45
CA ASN A 3 -42.27 44.01 13.66
C ASN A 3 -40.74 44.18 13.59
N ILE A 4 -40.20 45.35 13.91
CA ILE A 4 -38.75 45.57 14.08
C ILE A 4 -38.45 45.55 15.58
N LYS A 5 -37.48 44.74 16.02
CA LYS A 5 -36.83 44.90 17.34
C LYS A 5 -35.33 44.72 17.23
N LEU A 6 -34.65 45.85 17.07
CA LEU A 6 -33.27 46.04 17.47
C LEU A 6 -33.31 46.62 18.89
N PHE A 7 -32.54 46.07 19.83
CA PHE A 7 -32.33 46.67 21.15
C PHE A 7 -30.86 46.53 21.55
N CYS A 8 -30.23 47.66 21.85
CA CYS A 8 -28.90 47.73 22.43
C CYS A 8 -28.97 47.94 23.95
N ILE A 9 -27.78 48.10 24.56
CA ILE A 9 -27.47 48.58 25.92
C ILE A 9 -27.26 47.46 26.95
N GLY A 10 -26.09 47.49 27.61
CA GLY A 10 -25.77 46.61 28.74
C GLY A 10 -24.28 46.37 28.99
N ALA A 11 -23.43 47.38 28.94
CA ALA A 11 -22.04 47.24 29.38
C ALA A 11 -21.94 47.31 30.91
N LEU A 12 -21.07 46.51 31.54
CA LEU A 12 -20.54 46.81 32.86
C LEU A 12 -19.11 46.29 33.03
N SER A 13 -18.21 47.19 33.43
CA SER A 13 -16.78 46.96 33.63
C SER A 13 -16.42 46.91 35.12
N VAL A 14 -15.46 46.06 35.51
CA VAL A 14 -14.57 46.23 36.69
C VAL A 14 -13.25 45.53 36.31
N VAL A 15 -12.20 46.23 35.84
CA VAL A 15 -11.20 47.08 36.55
C VAL A 15 -10.07 46.28 37.24
N LEU A 16 -8.84 46.68 36.94
CA LEU A 16 -7.55 46.13 37.40
C LEU A 16 -7.24 46.52 38.86
N SER A 17 -6.30 45.80 39.47
CA SER A 17 -5.25 46.43 40.29
C SER A 17 -3.93 45.65 40.26
N LEU A 18 -2.80 46.36 40.08
CA LEU A 18 -1.43 45.84 40.20
C LEU A 18 -0.83 46.19 41.56
N ASN A 19 0.14 45.39 42.03
CA ASN A 19 1.42 45.85 42.60
C ASN A 19 2.35 44.64 42.88
N SER A 20 3.68 44.68 43.02
CA SER A 20 4.81 45.59 42.66
C SER A 20 5.87 45.51 43.78
N GLY A 21 7.10 45.07 43.47
CA GLY A 21 8.28 45.13 44.37
C GLY A 21 8.38 44.01 45.45
N CYS A 22 9.56 43.67 45.99
CA CYS A 22 10.91 44.22 45.79
C CYS A 22 12.04 43.18 46.05
N ASN A 23 13.28 43.62 45.82
CA ASN A 23 14.52 42.84 45.57
C ASN A 23 15.42 42.66 46.83
N GLN A 24 16.22 41.56 46.97
CA GLN A 24 17.71 41.60 47.16
C GLN A 24 18.43 40.26 47.59
N LYS A 25 19.53 39.96 46.86
CA LYS A 25 20.86 39.39 47.26
C LYS A 25 21.12 37.88 47.56
N SER A 26 21.82 37.25 46.61
CA SER A 26 23.12 36.48 46.60
C SER A 26 23.89 36.18 47.92
N PRO A 27 24.93 35.30 47.93
CA PRO A 27 25.71 34.68 46.81
C PRO A 27 25.83 33.13 46.95
N THR A 28 26.62 32.35 46.19
CA THR A 28 27.63 32.58 45.14
C THR A 28 27.16 31.94 43.80
N ASP A 29 27.93 31.57 42.75
CA ASP A 29 29.38 31.55 42.50
C ASP A 29 29.75 31.81 41.01
N ASN A 30 30.66 31.03 40.43
CA ASN A 30 31.45 31.34 39.24
C ASN A 30 31.35 30.32 38.07
N PRO A 31 31.89 30.67 36.87
CA PRO A 31 31.47 30.12 35.56
C PRO A 31 32.69 29.50 34.81
N PRO A 32 32.83 29.57 33.46
CA PRO A 32 31.87 29.48 32.35
C PRO A 32 32.20 28.32 31.37
N THR A 33 31.29 27.99 30.45
CA THR A 33 31.71 27.57 29.10
C THR A 33 30.65 27.92 28.05
N THR A 34 31.01 28.84 27.16
CA THR A 34 30.30 29.04 25.90
C THR A 34 30.81 28.05 24.87
N ASP A 35 29.92 27.23 24.32
CA ASP A 35 30.10 26.71 22.97
C ASP A 35 28.83 26.93 22.16
N LYS A 36 28.92 27.84 21.20
CA LYS A 36 27.95 27.94 20.12
C LYS A 36 28.30 26.87 19.09
N ASN A 37 27.49 25.81 19.02
CA ASN A 37 27.38 25.03 17.79
C ASN A 37 25.91 24.78 17.49
N GLU A 38 25.38 25.69 16.69
CA GLU A 38 24.04 25.66 16.11
C GLU A 38 24.00 24.59 15.00
N SER A 39 24.08 23.32 15.42
CA SER A 39 23.98 22.19 14.51
C SER A 39 22.53 22.01 14.09
N ASN A 40 22.30 22.07 12.78
CA ASN A 40 21.00 21.86 12.14
C ASN A 40 20.26 20.67 12.78
N LYS A 41 19.18 20.95 13.51
CA LYS A 41 18.27 19.92 14.02
C LYS A 41 17.53 19.31 12.83
N LYS A 42 18.18 18.32 12.20
CA LYS A 42 17.57 17.43 11.21
C LYS A 42 16.23 16.99 11.78
N VAL A 43 15.16 17.24 11.04
CA VAL A 43 13.82 16.79 11.44
C VAL A 43 13.84 15.27 11.35
N GLU A 44 14.11 14.62 12.48
CA GLU A 44 13.76 13.22 12.66
C GLU A 44 12.24 13.13 12.56
N VAL A 45 11.78 12.75 11.37
CA VAL A 45 10.41 12.28 11.18
C VAL A 45 10.22 11.15 12.20
N PRO A 46 9.32 11.29 13.18
CA PRO A 46 9.21 10.32 14.24
C PRO A 46 8.87 8.97 13.61
N ILE A 47 9.67 7.95 13.95
CA ILE A 47 9.40 6.55 13.62
C ILE A 47 8.14 6.18 14.39
N VAL A 48 6.99 6.41 13.76
CA VAL A 48 5.70 6.00 14.32
C VAL A 48 5.56 4.51 14.08
N THR A 49 5.19 3.80 15.13
CA THR A 49 4.97 2.35 15.12
C THR A 49 3.99 1.97 14.01
N VAL A 50 4.52 1.45 12.91
CA VAL A 50 3.72 1.07 11.75
C VAL A 50 2.96 -0.21 12.08
N GLY A 51 1.64 -0.13 12.16
CA GLY A 51 0.79 -1.30 12.20
C GLY A 51 0.61 -1.87 10.80
N GLN A 52 0.67 -3.20 10.65
CA GLN A 52 0.30 -3.86 9.38
C GLN A 52 -1.21 -4.14 9.26
N GLY A 53 -2.02 -3.81 10.27
CA GLY A 53 -3.40 -4.30 10.37
C GLY A 53 -3.47 -5.79 10.73
N GLU A 54 -4.69 -6.27 10.97
CA GLU A 54 -5.01 -7.66 11.32
C GLU A 54 -5.37 -8.45 10.05
N ASP A 55 -4.63 -9.51 9.78
CA ASP A 55 -4.82 -10.43 8.65
C ASP A 55 -6.18 -11.16 8.76
N LEU A 56 -6.99 -11.11 7.68
CA LEU A 56 -8.31 -11.73 7.61
C LEU A 56 -8.40 -12.91 6.63
N GLU A 57 -7.34 -13.23 5.88
CA GLU A 57 -7.34 -14.34 4.92
C GLU A 57 -7.59 -15.72 5.57
N LYS A 58 -7.42 -15.81 6.89
CA LYS A 58 -7.64 -17.01 7.71
C LYS A 58 -8.95 -16.98 8.51
N PHE A 59 -9.81 -15.99 8.30
CA PHE A 59 -11.09 -15.88 9.02
C PHE A 59 -12.17 -16.71 8.33
N ASN A 60 -12.96 -17.47 9.10
CA ASN A 60 -14.04 -18.31 8.60
C ASN A 60 -15.29 -17.49 8.22
N ASP A 61 -15.17 -16.61 7.23
CA ASP A 61 -16.26 -15.82 6.61
C ASP A 61 -17.10 -14.94 7.57
N GLN A 62 -16.72 -14.82 8.85
CA GLN A 62 -17.49 -14.15 9.90
C GLN A 62 -16.59 -13.32 10.82
N LEU A 63 -16.67 -11.99 10.72
CA LEU A 63 -15.84 -11.05 11.47
C LEU A 63 -16.70 -10.18 12.42
N PRO A 64 -16.53 -10.31 13.75
CA PRO A 64 -17.13 -9.37 14.70
C PRO A 64 -16.53 -7.97 14.54
N THR A 65 -17.38 -6.97 14.30
CA THR A 65 -17.03 -5.54 14.15
C THR A 65 -17.74 -4.68 15.19
N SER A 66 -17.29 -3.44 15.31
CA SER A 66 -17.91 -2.36 16.10
C SER A 66 -19.35 -1.99 15.71
N GLN A 67 -19.84 -2.45 14.56
CA GLN A 67 -21.22 -2.22 14.10
C GLN A 67 -22.06 -3.51 13.97
N GLY A 68 -21.52 -4.67 14.36
CA GLY A 68 -22.21 -5.96 14.26
C GLY A 68 -21.34 -7.05 13.63
N LEU A 69 -21.95 -8.18 13.28
CA LEU A 69 -21.26 -9.28 12.61
C LEU A 69 -21.16 -8.99 11.10
N LEU A 70 -19.94 -8.77 10.60
CA LEU A 70 -19.69 -8.79 9.16
C LEU A 70 -19.60 -10.26 8.72
N SER A 71 -20.23 -10.64 7.62
CA SER A 71 -20.21 -12.02 7.12
C SER A 71 -20.30 -12.12 5.61
N LEU A 72 -19.53 -13.02 5.02
CA LEU A 72 -19.72 -13.49 3.64
C LEU A 72 -20.73 -14.64 3.69
N LYS A 73 -21.85 -14.51 2.96
CA LYS A 73 -22.86 -15.56 2.85
C LYS A 73 -22.93 -16.03 1.40
N LYS A 74 -22.67 -17.30 1.16
CA LYS A 74 -22.74 -17.92 -0.16
C LYS A 74 -24.17 -17.83 -0.72
N ILE A 75 -24.30 -17.33 -1.94
CA ILE A 75 -25.55 -17.29 -2.71
C ILE A 75 -25.35 -18.14 -3.98
N GLY A 76 -26.31 -19.00 -4.29
CA GLY A 76 -26.29 -19.86 -5.50
C GLY A 76 -26.17 -21.35 -5.20
N ASN A 77 -26.03 -22.14 -6.27
CA ASN A 77 -25.70 -23.56 -6.22
C ASN A 77 -24.17 -23.75 -6.30
N GLU A 78 -23.67 -24.92 -5.88
CA GLU A 78 -22.23 -25.21 -5.69
C GLU A 78 -21.32 -24.83 -6.89
N ASP A 79 -21.81 -24.94 -8.12
CA ASP A 79 -21.05 -24.65 -9.35
C ASP A 79 -20.82 -23.14 -9.62
N PHE A 80 -21.58 -22.26 -8.98
CA PHE A 80 -21.55 -20.80 -9.19
C PHE A 80 -21.70 -20.03 -7.87
N GLU A 81 -21.10 -20.52 -6.79
CA GLU A 81 -21.13 -19.84 -5.49
C GLU A 81 -20.48 -18.47 -5.56
N ARG A 82 -21.29 -17.42 -5.41
CA ARG A 82 -20.81 -16.04 -5.24
C ARG A 82 -21.23 -15.53 -3.86
N PRO A 83 -20.30 -15.10 -3.00
CA PRO A 83 -20.67 -14.63 -1.66
C PRO A 83 -21.21 -13.19 -1.71
N ASP A 84 -22.33 -12.95 -1.05
CA ASP A 84 -22.81 -11.60 -0.72
C ASP A 84 -22.23 -11.17 0.63
N LEU A 85 -21.84 -9.90 0.77
CA LEU A 85 -21.30 -9.33 2.00
C LEU A 85 -22.39 -8.69 2.84
N TYR A 86 -22.58 -9.16 4.08
CA TYR A 86 -23.59 -8.70 5.03
C TYR A 86 -22.97 -8.10 6.28
N LEU A 87 -23.61 -7.08 6.84
CA LEU A 87 -23.41 -6.60 8.21
C LEU A 87 -24.70 -6.85 9.01
N GLY A 88 -24.68 -7.89 9.83
CA GLY A 88 -25.89 -8.48 10.42
C GLY A 88 -26.81 -9.04 9.32
N ASP A 89 -28.03 -8.51 9.27
CA ASP A 89 -29.03 -8.84 8.26
C ASP A 89 -29.02 -7.88 7.06
N LYS A 90 -28.24 -6.79 7.12
CA LYS A 90 -28.16 -5.81 6.03
C LYS A 90 -27.10 -6.22 5.02
N ILE A 91 -27.49 -6.34 3.75
CA ILE A 91 -26.53 -6.46 2.64
C ILE A 91 -25.73 -5.16 2.47
N ILE A 92 -24.41 -5.30 2.35
CA ILE A 92 -23.45 -4.21 2.11
C ILE A 92 -23.00 -4.20 0.66
N LEU A 93 -22.71 -5.38 0.12
CA LEU A 93 -22.35 -5.59 -1.29
C LEU A 93 -22.97 -6.90 -1.76
N ALA A 94 -23.72 -6.87 -2.87
CA ALA A 94 -24.17 -8.09 -3.53
C ALA A 94 -23.16 -8.48 -4.61
N SER A 95 -22.87 -9.77 -4.71
CA SER A 95 -22.05 -10.38 -5.76
C SER A 95 -22.53 -10.04 -7.18
N LYS A 96 -23.84 -9.89 -7.40
CA LYS A 96 -24.43 -9.47 -8.68
C LYS A 96 -24.20 -7.99 -9.03
N ASP A 97 -23.82 -7.16 -8.06
CA ASP A 97 -23.62 -5.71 -8.22
C ASP A 97 -22.14 -5.36 -8.46
N VAL A 98 -21.26 -6.37 -8.48
CA VAL A 98 -19.89 -6.32 -8.99
C VAL A 98 -19.78 -7.18 -10.26
N ASN A 99 -18.85 -6.82 -11.15
CA ASN A 99 -18.52 -7.64 -12.33
C ASN A 99 -17.60 -8.83 -11.98
N ASP A 100 -17.41 -9.07 -10.68
CA ASP A 100 -16.49 -10.03 -10.09
C ASP A 100 -17.27 -11.16 -9.43
N ASP A 101 -16.73 -12.38 -9.47
CA ASP A 101 -17.42 -13.57 -8.99
C ASP A 101 -17.09 -13.88 -7.53
N ARG A 102 -16.03 -13.26 -7.00
CA ARG A 102 -15.49 -13.50 -5.65
C ARG A 102 -15.36 -12.21 -4.86
N ILE A 103 -15.69 -12.30 -3.58
CA ILE A 103 -15.49 -11.25 -2.58
C ILE A 103 -14.72 -11.87 -1.41
N SER A 104 -13.63 -11.25 -0.98
CA SER A 104 -12.79 -11.75 0.12
C SER A 104 -12.44 -10.64 1.11
N LEU A 105 -12.44 -10.96 2.40
CA LEU A 105 -11.97 -10.05 3.46
C LEU A 105 -10.46 -10.20 3.61
N VAL A 106 -9.71 -9.14 3.31
CA VAL A 106 -8.24 -9.18 3.27
C VAL A 106 -7.64 -8.76 4.62
N ARG A 107 -8.11 -7.64 5.19
CA ARG A 107 -7.44 -7.00 6.33
C ARG A 107 -8.32 -6.08 7.14
N ARG A 108 -8.15 -6.05 8.46
CA ARG A 108 -8.78 -5.09 9.37
C ARG A 108 -7.77 -4.06 9.90
N PHE A 109 -8.12 -2.79 9.79
CA PHE A 109 -7.39 -1.67 10.41
C PHE A 109 -8.25 -1.05 11.52
N LYS A 110 -7.72 -1.00 12.75
CA LYS A 110 -8.43 -0.42 13.91
C LYS A 110 -8.20 1.09 13.94
N LEU A 111 -9.27 1.87 13.90
CA LEU A 111 -9.25 3.34 13.93
C LEU A 111 -9.74 3.83 15.30
N THR A 112 -9.41 5.07 15.66
CA THR A 112 -9.82 5.67 16.94
C THR A 112 -11.36 5.66 17.10
N GLN A 113 -12.07 5.93 16.02
CA GLN A 113 -13.55 5.99 15.98
C GLN A 113 -14.22 4.76 15.38
N GLY A 114 -13.51 3.65 15.13
CA GLY A 114 -14.11 2.46 14.50
C GLY A 114 -13.09 1.53 13.84
N GLU A 115 -13.40 1.04 12.65
CA GLU A 115 -12.47 0.23 11.86
C GLU A 115 -12.67 0.41 10.35
N ALA A 116 -11.64 0.08 9.58
CA ALA A 116 -11.70 -0.05 8.13
C ALA A 116 -11.35 -1.49 7.74
N ILE A 117 -12.18 -2.11 6.92
CA ILE A 117 -11.97 -3.45 6.39
C ILE A 117 -11.60 -3.34 4.92
N LEU A 118 -10.43 -3.85 4.56
CA LEU A 118 -10.03 -4.04 3.16
C LEU A 118 -10.71 -5.29 2.62
N VAL A 119 -11.40 -5.11 1.51
CA VAL A 119 -12.10 -6.16 0.77
C VAL A 119 -11.50 -6.20 -0.64
N SER A 120 -11.27 -7.40 -1.16
CA SER A 120 -10.91 -7.63 -2.55
C SER A 120 -12.06 -8.24 -3.32
N THR A 121 -12.16 -7.93 -4.61
CA THR A 121 -13.06 -8.59 -5.55
C THR A 121 -12.28 -9.07 -6.78
N ASP A 122 -12.60 -10.26 -7.29
CA ASP A 122 -11.99 -10.82 -8.50
C ASP A 122 -12.97 -11.67 -9.31
N ALA A 123 -12.78 -11.72 -10.62
CA ALA A 123 -13.62 -12.49 -11.54
C ALA A 123 -13.37 -14.02 -11.53
N GLY A 124 -12.57 -14.55 -10.60
CA GLY A 124 -12.27 -15.98 -10.47
C GLY A 124 -11.44 -16.62 -11.59
N GLY A 125 -11.09 -15.86 -12.63
CA GLY A 125 -10.30 -16.33 -13.78
C GLY A 125 -8.82 -16.47 -13.47
N SER A 126 -8.17 -17.49 -14.04
CA SER A 126 -6.72 -17.66 -13.93
C SER A 126 -5.99 -16.45 -14.54
N GLY A 127 -5.11 -15.82 -13.77
CA GLY A 127 -4.38 -14.62 -14.19
C GLY A 127 -5.13 -13.30 -14.00
N THR A 128 -6.40 -13.32 -13.60
CA THR A 128 -7.13 -12.10 -13.22
C THR A 128 -6.58 -11.53 -11.91
N LEU A 129 -6.38 -10.22 -11.86
CA LEU A 129 -5.92 -9.51 -10.66
C LEU A 129 -7.13 -8.91 -9.92
N PRO A 130 -7.10 -8.90 -8.57
CA PRO A 130 -8.20 -8.35 -7.79
C PRO A 130 -8.26 -6.82 -7.85
N SER A 131 -9.50 -6.31 -7.83
CA SER A 131 -9.79 -4.94 -7.42
C SER A 131 -9.98 -4.88 -5.90
N TYR A 132 -9.81 -3.70 -5.31
CA TYR A 132 -9.92 -3.51 -3.86
C TYR A 132 -10.88 -2.38 -3.48
N SER A 133 -11.38 -2.44 -2.25
CA SER A 133 -12.30 -1.47 -1.67
C SER A 133 -12.20 -1.43 -0.15
N ILE A 134 -12.61 -0.31 0.46
CA ILE A 134 -12.70 -0.19 1.92
C ILE A 134 -14.17 -0.16 2.36
N LEU A 135 -14.53 -1.08 3.25
CA LEU A 135 -15.71 -0.93 4.10
C LEU A 135 -15.30 -0.18 5.38
N LEU A 136 -15.74 1.07 5.49
CA LEU A 136 -15.47 1.94 6.63
C LEU A 136 -16.63 1.92 7.63
N LEU A 137 -16.34 1.53 8.87
CA LEU A 137 -17.30 1.36 9.96
C LEU A 137 -16.94 2.31 11.11
N LEU A 138 -17.56 3.50 11.15
CA LEU A 138 -17.35 4.50 12.20
C LEU A 138 -18.49 4.52 13.22
N LYS A 139 -18.18 4.61 14.51
CA LYS A 139 -19.17 4.65 15.60
C LYS A 139 -20.22 5.75 15.35
N GLY A 140 -21.50 5.37 15.43
CA GLY A 140 -22.62 6.29 15.24
C GLY A 140 -22.86 6.75 13.79
N GLN A 141 -22.12 6.23 12.80
CA GLN A 141 -22.34 6.50 11.37
C GLN A 141 -22.78 5.23 10.65
N ALA A 142 -23.57 5.38 9.58
CA ALA A 142 -23.85 4.27 8.68
C ALA A 142 -22.55 3.75 8.03
N PRO A 143 -22.46 2.43 7.72
CA PRO A 143 -21.37 1.87 6.93
C PRO A 143 -21.15 2.63 5.62
N LYS A 144 -19.90 2.86 5.26
CA LYS A 144 -19.51 3.49 3.99
C LYS A 144 -18.68 2.52 3.17
N TRP A 145 -19.14 2.23 1.97
CA TRP A 145 -18.37 1.52 0.95
C TRP A 145 -17.55 2.56 0.16
N LEU A 146 -16.24 2.42 0.13
CA LEU A 146 -15.31 3.34 -0.53
C LEU A 146 -14.53 2.60 -1.61
N THR A 147 -14.65 3.07 -2.85
CA THR A 147 -14.04 2.51 -4.05
C THR A 147 -13.26 3.57 -4.79
N LYS A 148 -12.36 3.16 -5.70
CA LYS A 148 -11.82 4.00 -6.79
C LYS A 148 -11.47 3.12 -7.98
N ASP A 149 -11.57 3.66 -9.18
CA ASP A 149 -11.25 2.97 -10.44
C ASP A 149 -9.76 2.54 -10.53
N ASP A 150 -8.87 3.21 -9.78
CA ASP A 150 -7.43 2.95 -9.73
C ASP A 150 -6.97 2.02 -8.59
N PHE A 151 -7.91 1.51 -7.78
CA PHE A 151 -7.65 0.72 -6.58
C PHE A 151 -7.43 -0.78 -6.86
N TYR A 152 -6.42 -1.07 -7.68
CA TYR A 152 -5.95 -2.42 -8.03
C TYR A 152 -4.42 -2.45 -8.10
N SER A 153 -3.79 -3.63 -7.98
CA SER A 153 -2.34 -3.81 -8.19
C SER A 153 -2.10 -4.40 -9.58
N GLU A 154 -1.05 -3.96 -10.29
CA GLU A 154 -0.64 -4.55 -11.58
C GLU A 154 0.03 -5.92 -11.41
N THR A 155 0.49 -6.26 -10.20
CA THR A 155 1.15 -7.55 -9.91
C THR A 155 0.27 -8.49 -9.10
N GLY A 156 -0.71 -7.93 -8.37
CA GLY A 156 -1.49 -8.58 -7.32
C GLY A 156 -0.86 -8.46 -5.93
N ASP A 157 0.42 -8.07 -5.86
CA ASP A 157 1.09 -7.83 -4.58
C ASP A 157 0.67 -6.46 -4.04
N ILE A 158 0.35 -6.44 -2.74
CA ILE A 158 0.01 -5.21 -2.02
C ILE A 158 0.66 -5.19 -0.63
N THR A 159 0.95 -3.99 -0.14
CA THR A 159 1.60 -3.76 1.15
C THR A 159 0.78 -2.82 2.03
N TYR A 160 0.99 -2.89 3.34
CA TYR A 160 0.16 -2.18 4.32
C TYR A 160 1.00 -1.43 5.35
N ALA A 161 0.64 -0.18 5.61
CA ALA A 161 1.18 0.61 6.70
C ALA A 161 0.08 1.45 7.35
N GLN A 162 -0.08 1.35 8.66
CA GLN A 162 -1.01 2.15 9.44
C GLN A 162 -0.27 3.05 10.45
N LYS A 163 -0.67 4.32 10.49
CA LYS A 163 -0.19 5.36 11.40
C LYS A 163 -1.38 6.08 12.03
N GLY A 164 -1.79 5.65 13.22
CA GLY A 164 -3.03 6.14 13.85
C GLY A 164 -4.23 5.84 12.96
N ASP A 165 -5.03 6.85 12.63
CA ASP A 165 -6.21 6.72 11.77
C ASP A 165 -5.89 6.79 10.26
N VAL A 166 -4.61 6.95 9.87
CA VAL A 166 -4.15 6.94 8.47
C VAL A 166 -3.71 5.54 8.08
N VAL A 167 -4.30 4.98 7.03
CA VAL A 167 -3.91 3.68 6.46
C VAL A 167 -3.42 3.88 5.03
N THR A 168 -2.21 3.42 4.74
CA THR A 168 -1.61 3.39 3.40
C THR A 168 -1.57 1.96 2.89
N ILE A 169 -2.09 1.76 1.69
CA ILE A 169 -2.08 0.49 0.95
C ILE A 169 -1.23 0.71 -0.30
N GLY A 170 -0.03 0.12 -0.33
CA GLY A 170 0.85 0.15 -1.50
C GLY A 170 0.37 -0.86 -2.54
N LEU A 171 0.19 -0.40 -3.79
CA LEU A 171 -0.35 -1.18 -4.92
C LEU A 171 0.74 -1.52 -5.97
N GLY A 172 2.01 -1.50 -5.55
CA GLY A 172 3.15 -1.75 -6.43
C GLY A 172 3.45 -0.59 -7.40
N ILE A 173 4.16 -0.93 -8.48
CA ILE A 173 4.48 -0.01 -9.58
C ILE A 173 3.41 -0.17 -10.66
N ASN A 174 2.90 0.94 -11.20
CA ASN A 174 1.87 0.93 -12.24
C ASN A 174 2.44 0.81 -13.67
N ASP A 175 1.53 0.75 -14.65
CA ASP A 175 1.78 0.80 -16.10
C ASP A 175 2.70 1.93 -16.61
N LYS A 176 2.96 2.96 -15.77
CA LYS A 176 3.77 4.14 -16.08
C LYS A 176 5.08 4.20 -15.28
N GLY A 177 5.44 3.16 -14.54
CA GLY A 177 6.66 3.13 -13.72
C GLY A 177 6.59 3.95 -12.43
N LEU A 178 5.39 4.33 -11.97
CA LEU A 178 5.17 5.08 -10.74
C LEU A 178 4.72 4.16 -9.61
N ASN A 179 5.23 4.39 -8.39
CA ASN A 179 4.72 3.72 -7.20
C ASN A 179 3.32 4.22 -6.89
N LYS A 180 2.33 3.33 -6.95
CA LYS A 180 0.92 3.60 -6.67
C LYS A 180 0.57 3.20 -5.25
N SER A 181 -0.16 4.06 -4.54
CA SER A 181 -0.75 3.71 -3.25
C SER A 181 -2.09 4.40 -3.04
N ILE A 182 -2.96 3.76 -2.26
CA ILE A 182 -4.20 4.35 -1.76
C ILE A 182 -4.02 4.67 -0.28
N VAL A 183 -4.34 5.90 0.10
CA VAL A 183 -4.33 6.37 1.48
C VAL A 183 -5.78 6.60 1.93
N LEU A 184 -6.20 5.86 2.96
CA LEU A 184 -7.39 6.18 3.73
C LEU A 184 -7.01 7.20 4.79
N GLU A 185 -7.55 8.41 4.66
CA GLU A 185 -7.39 9.50 5.64
C GLU A 185 -8.70 10.28 5.73
N ASN A 186 -9.09 10.71 6.93
CA ASN A 186 -10.33 11.48 7.19
C ASN A 186 -11.62 10.85 6.60
N GLY A 187 -11.62 9.52 6.42
CA GLY A 187 -12.74 8.77 5.83
C GLY A 187 -12.87 8.88 4.30
N GLN A 188 -11.80 9.26 3.60
CA GLN A 188 -11.74 9.37 2.14
C GLN A 188 -10.54 8.57 1.58
N LEU A 189 -10.61 8.16 0.31
CA LEU A 189 -9.53 7.46 -0.39
C LEU A 189 -8.77 8.41 -1.32
N LEU A 190 -7.52 8.70 -0.97
CA LEU A 190 -6.60 9.50 -1.76
C LEU A 190 -5.69 8.57 -2.57
N THR A 191 -5.50 8.86 -3.86
CA THR A 191 -4.48 8.16 -4.67
C THR A 191 -3.20 8.95 -4.57
N ASN A 192 -2.10 8.25 -4.30
CA ASN A 192 -0.76 8.79 -4.37
C ASN A 192 0.04 8.06 -5.45
N LEU A 193 0.66 8.83 -6.34
CA LEU A 193 1.55 8.37 -7.40
C LEU A 193 2.90 9.06 -7.20
N LEU A 194 3.95 8.27 -6.98
CA LEU A 194 5.31 8.77 -6.75
C LEU A 194 6.26 8.22 -7.81
N GLU A 195 7.21 9.04 -8.25
CA GLU A 195 8.31 8.55 -9.09
C GLU A 195 9.04 7.40 -8.39
N THR A 196 9.30 6.32 -9.12
CA THR A 196 10.17 5.26 -8.61
C THR A 196 11.60 5.79 -8.48
N ALA A 197 12.20 5.59 -7.32
CA ALA A 197 13.54 6.07 -7.04
C ALA A 197 14.55 5.45 -8.04
N LYS A 198 15.29 6.32 -8.74
CA LYS A 198 16.34 5.90 -9.66
C LYS A 198 17.42 5.12 -8.91
N GLY A 199 17.78 3.96 -9.43
CA GLY A 199 18.76 3.08 -8.81
C GLY A 199 18.79 1.71 -9.48
N GLY A 200 19.14 0.68 -8.71
CA GLY A 200 19.02 -0.70 -9.16
C GLY A 200 17.60 -1.27 -9.03
N LEU A 201 17.43 -2.48 -9.55
CA LEU A 201 16.24 -3.30 -9.26
C LEU A 201 16.21 -3.72 -7.78
N PRO A 202 15.01 -3.85 -7.18
CA PRO A 202 14.85 -4.48 -5.88
C PRO A 202 15.55 -5.85 -5.81
N ASN A 203 16.10 -6.19 -4.65
CA ASN A 203 16.87 -7.43 -4.50
C ASN A 203 16.02 -8.68 -4.72
N ASN A 204 14.71 -8.63 -4.51
CA ASN A 204 13.81 -9.75 -4.76
C ASN A 204 13.61 -9.96 -6.26
N ASP A 205 13.26 -8.91 -7.01
CA ASP A 205 13.13 -8.90 -8.46
C ASP A 205 14.44 -9.37 -9.14
N CYS A 206 15.58 -8.82 -8.70
CA CYS A 206 16.89 -9.22 -9.19
C CYS A 206 17.21 -10.70 -8.90
N LYS A 207 16.86 -11.19 -7.70
CA LYS A 207 17.04 -12.60 -7.33
C LYS A 207 16.12 -13.51 -8.13
N TRP A 208 14.89 -13.09 -8.42
CA TRP A 208 13.95 -13.83 -9.26
C TRP A 208 14.47 -13.95 -10.71
N LEU A 209 15.00 -12.85 -11.29
CA LEU A 209 15.63 -12.91 -12.61
C LEU A 209 16.80 -13.91 -12.65
N HIS A 210 17.61 -13.96 -11.60
CA HIS A 210 18.72 -14.91 -11.51
C HIS A 210 18.28 -16.36 -11.28
N ASP A 211 17.42 -16.60 -10.28
CA ASP A 211 17.08 -17.95 -9.80
C ASP A 211 16.00 -18.63 -10.65
N GLU A 212 15.09 -17.87 -11.26
CA GLU A 212 13.93 -18.41 -11.98
C GLU A 212 14.04 -18.18 -13.50
N LEU A 213 14.40 -16.96 -13.95
CA LEU A 213 14.46 -16.66 -15.39
C LEU A 213 15.69 -17.28 -16.08
N LEU A 214 16.91 -17.11 -15.55
CA LEU A 214 18.11 -17.64 -16.22
C LEU A 214 18.09 -19.17 -16.43
N PRO A 215 17.63 -20.02 -15.50
CA PRO A 215 17.51 -21.46 -15.75
C PRO A 215 16.48 -21.83 -16.83
N ASN A 216 15.50 -20.95 -17.12
CA ASN A 216 14.60 -21.13 -18.26
C ASN A 216 15.25 -20.68 -19.59
N CYS A 217 16.22 -19.75 -19.54
CA CYS A 217 17.04 -19.37 -20.68
C CYS A 217 18.13 -20.41 -21.01
N GLU A 218 18.65 -21.14 -20.02
CA GLU A 218 19.59 -22.28 -20.24
C GLU A 218 18.94 -23.48 -20.95
N GLN A 219 17.61 -23.65 -20.84
CA GLN A 219 16.87 -24.78 -21.43
C GLN A 219 16.57 -24.64 -22.93
N GLN A 220 16.97 -23.53 -23.55
CA GLN A 220 16.71 -23.29 -24.98
C GLN A 220 17.69 -24.06 -25.88
N PRO A 221 17.27 -24.44 -27.10
CA PRO A 221 18.20 -24.96 -28.10
C PRO A 221 19.30 -23.94 -28.44
N PRO A 222 20.57 -24.34 -28.64
CA PRO A 222 21.66 -23.43 -28.98
C PRO A 222 21.41 -22.58 -30.23
N GLU A 223 20.65 -23.10 -31.19
CA GLU A 223 20.21 -22.42 -32.42
C GLU A 223 19.22 -21.28 -32.18
N ASP A 224 18.50 -21.29 -31.06
CA ASP A 224 17.50 -20.28 -30.67
C ASP A 224 18.07 -19.20 -29.72
N CYS A 225 19.32 -19.33 -29.28
CA CYS A 225 20.00 -18.36 -28.42
C CYS A 225 20.16 -16.99 -29.12
N ASN A 226 19.52 -15.93 -28.60
CA ASN A 226 19.57 -14.58 -29.15
C ASN A 226 19.98 -13.55 -28.08
N GLU A 227 21.00 -12.74 -28.34
CA GLU A 227 21.52 -11.72 -27.41
C GLU A 227 20.63 -10.48 -27.24
N ASN A 228 19.62 -10.30 -28.10
CA ASN A 228 18.75 -9.12 -28.14
C ASN A 228 17.32 -9.39 -27.67
N VAL A 229 16.98 -10.63 -27.29
CA VAL A 229 15.60 -11.05 -26.98
C VAL A 229 15.60 -12.04 -25.82
N ILE A 230 14.72 -11.84 -24.83
CA ILE A 230 14.42 -12.84 -23.80
C ILE A 230 13.49 -13.91 -24.44
N PRO A 231 13.82 -15.21 -24.42
CA PRO A 231 13.08 -16.24 -25.16
C PRO A 231 11.77 -16.66 -24.48
N GLU A 232 10.82 -15.72 -24.35
CA GLU A 232 9.56 -15.91 -23.62
C GLU A 232 8.60 -16.94 -24.25
N SER A 233 8.67 -17.16 -25.57
CA SER A 233 7.75 -18.03 -26.31
C SER A 233 7.80 -19.51 -25.93
N SER A 234 8.90 -19.94 -25.32
CA SER A 234 9.15 -21.30 -24.84
C SER A 234 9.11 -21.40 -23.30
N MET A 235 8.89 -20.28 -22.60
CA MET A 235 8.80 -20.22 -21.14
C MET A 235 7.38 -20.52 -20.64
N SER A 236 7.29 -20.93 -19.38
CA SER A 236 5.98 -21.08 -18.74
C SER A 236 5.31 -19.71 -18.50
N MET A 237 3.97 -19.69 -18.46
CA MET A 237 3.17 -18.49 -18.14
C MET A 237 3.52 -17.86 -16.79
N ALA A 238 4.10 -18.62 -15.84
CA ALA A 238 4.56 -18.07 -14.57
C ALA A 238 5.80 -17.18 -14.76
N ILE A 239 6.73 -17.59 -15.63
CA ILE A 239 7.94 -16.83 -15.95
C ILE A 239 7.60 -15.59 -16.77
N THR A 240 6.79 -15.72 -17.84
CA THR A 240 6.40 -14.56 -18.65
C THR A 240 5.60 -13.53 -17.85
N ARG A 241 4.73 -13.98 -16.92
CA ARG A 241 4.04 -13.07 -15.98
C ARG A 241 5.01 -12.38 -15.02
N GLY A 242 5.93 -13.12 -14.39
CA GLY A 242 6.91 -12.53 -13.46
C GLY A 242 7.82 -11.50 -14.14
N LEU A 243 8.31 -11.81 -15.34
CA LEU A 243 9.07 -10.87 -16.16
C LEU A 243 8.25 -9.64 -16.55
N GLY A 244 6.99 -9.81 -16.96
CA GLY A 244 6.06 -8.72 -17.24
C GLY A 244 5.84 -7.78 -16.04
N GLN A 245 5.80 -8.33 -14.82
CA GLN A 245 5.70 -7.54 -13.59
C GLN A 245 6.97 -6.74 -13.30
N ILE A 246 8.15 -7.34 -13.48
CA ILE A 246 9.44 -6.65 -13.25
C ILE A 246 9.67 -5.55 -14.31
N ARG A 247 9.22 -5.74 -15.56
CA ARG A 247 9.26 -4.73 -16.64
C ARG A 247 8.52 -3.43 -16.32
N LEU A 248 7.58 -3.41 -15.37
CA LEU A 248 6.93 -2.19 -14.90
C LEU A 248 7.91 -1.26 -14.17
N ASN A 249 9.00 -1.81 -13.61
CA ASN A 249 9.98 -1.04 -12.87
C ASN A 249 10.88 -0.24 -13.82
N PRO A 250 10.95 1.11 -13.73
CA PRO A 250 11.77 1.92 -14.63
C PRO A 250 13.29 1.74 -14.44
N ASN A 251 13.73 1.02 -13.40
CA ASN A 251 15.13 0.59 -13.24
C ASN A 251 15.42 -0.75 -13.95
N PHE A 252 14.44 -1.39 -14.58
CA PHE A 252 14.62 -2.62 -15.35
C PHE A 252 15.36 -2.36 -16.67
N ASN A 253 16.39 -3.17 -16.95
CA ASN A 253 17.15 -3.10 -18.19
C ASN A 253 16.97 -4.38 -19.01
N GLU A 254 15.98 -4.36 -19.90
CA GLU A 254 15.65 -5.45 -20.84
C GLU A 254 16.89 -6.00 -21.57
N GLN A 255 17.75 -5.11 -22.08
CA GLN A 255 18.92 -5.50 -22.87
C GLN A 255 19.95 -6.27 -22.03
N SER A 256 20.24 -5.81 -20.81
CA SER A 256 21.17 -6.53 -19.92
C SER A 256 20.60 -7.86 -19.43
N VAL A 257 19.28 -8.02 -19.34
CA VAL A 257 18.64 -9.31 -19.06
C VAL A 257 18.70 -10.24 -20.28
N ALA A 258 18.44 -9.73 -21.49
CA ALA A 258 18.57 -10.49 -22.73
C ALA A 258 20.01 -11.00 -22.94
N GLU A 259 21.02 -10.15 -22.73
CA GLU A 259 22.44 -10.53 -22.78
C GLU A 259 22.80 -11.63 -21.76
N ALA A 260 22.26 -11.55 -20.54
CA ALA A 260 22.46 -12.55 -19.50
C ALA A 260 21.76 -13.88 -19.83
N CYS A 261 20.53 -13.83 -20.37
CA CYS A 261 19.84 -15.01 -20.89
C CYS A 261 20.59 -15.66 -22.05
N TYR A 262 21.19 -14.86 -22.94
CA TYR A 262 22.07 -15.37 -23.98
C TYR A 262 23.35 -15.98 -23.43
N GLN A 263 23.95 -15.45 -22.35
CA GLN A 263 25.08 -16.12 -21.69
C GLN A 263 24.68 -17.48 -21.11
N ALA A 264 23.54 -17.54 -20.41
CA ALA A 264 23.00 -18.78 -19.84
C ALA A 264 22.70 -19.84 -20.93
N CYS A 265 22.12 -19.41 -22.05
CA CYS A 265 21.79 -20.24 -23.21
C CYS A 265 23.04 -20.76 -23.94
N SER A 266 24.03 -19.90 -24.22
CA SER A 266 25.11 -20.20 -25.17
C SER A 266 26.49 -20.48 -24.56
N LYS A 267 26.78 -20.04 -23.32
CA LYS A 267 28.16 -20.02 -22.76
C LYS A 267 28.35 -20.67 -21.39
N GLN A 268 27.36 -21.41 -20.89
CA GLN A 268 27.32 -22.14 -19.61
C GLN A 268 28.65 -22.21 -18.81
N PRO A 269 28.66 -21.78 -17.53
CA PRO A 269 27.53 -21.76 -16.61
C PRO A 269 26.82 -20.41 -16.49
N ILE A 270 25.64 -20.43 -15.85
CA ILE A 270 24.97 -19.24 -15.31
C ILE A 270 25.94 -18.49 -14.36
N PRO A 271 26.11 -17.15 -14.48
CA PRO A 271 26.99 -16.37 -13.61
C PRO A 271 26.48 -16.36 -12.17
N ASP A 272 27.35 -16.17 -11.18
CA ASP A 272 26.90 -16.10 -9.79
C ASP A 272 26.06 -14.83 -9.51
N TYR A 273 25.15 -14.93 -8.53
CA TYR A 273 24.20 -13.85 -8.22
C TYR A 273 24.85 -12.49 -7.94
N LYS A 274 26.07 -12.45 -7.39
CA LYS A 274 26.78 -11.19 -7.10
C LYS A 274 27.30 -10.54 -8.37
N GLU A 275 27.79 -11.33 -9.33
CA GLU A 275 28.19 -10.85 -10.65
C GLU A 275 26.97 -10.41 -11.47
N PHE A 276 25.93 -11.26 -11.51
CA PHE A 276 24.65 -10.95 -12.17
C PHE A 276 24.01 -9.66 -11.64
N LYS A 277 23.89 -9.50 -10.31
CA LYS A 277 23.29 -8.31 -9.70
C LYS A 277 24.03 -7.03 -10.10
N LYS A 278 25.37 -7.10 -10.20
CA LYS A 278 26.20 -5.95 -10.57
C LYS A 278 26.06 -5.59 -12.04
N SER A 279 25.95 -6.57 -12.94
CA SER A 279 25.87 -6.33 -14.39
C SER A 279 24.46 -6.01 -14.88
N VAL A 280 23.43 -6.64 -14.31
CA VAL A 280 22.04 -6.57 -14.81
C VAL A 280 21.16 -5.68 -13.95
N CYS A 281 21.30 -5.73 -12.62
CA CYS A 281 20.37 -5.10 -11.69
C CYS A 281 20.83 -3.73 -11.15
N GLY A 282 21.95 -3.19 -11.61
CA GLY A 282 22.43 -1.84 -11.24
C GLY A 282 23.30 -1.71 -9.99
N GLY A 283 23.57 -2.81 -9.25
CA GLY A 283 24.50 -2.86 -8.10
C GLY A 283 23.88 -2.66 -6.72
#